data_AF-A0A321LH49-F1
#
_entry.id   AF-A0A321LH49-F1
#
_cell.length_a   1.000
_cell.length_b   1.000
_cell.length_c   1.000
_cell.angle_alpha   90.00
_cell.angle_beta   90.00
_cell.angle_gamma   90.00
#
_symmetry.space_group_name_H-M   'P 1'
#
loop_
_entity.id
_entity.type
_entity.pdbx_description
1 polymer ?
#
loop_
_entity_poly.entity_id
_entity_poly.type
_entity_poly.pdbx_seq_one_letter_code
_entity_poly.pdbx_strand_id
1 'polypeptide(L)'
;METRRLLLEKSGHTVLTATNEDPLKTACEQNVIDVAVIGQTMSVRMKRRVLSLVRTYCPAAQVLELYASSTGRILQDADAWLEVPADVPATLPEKVASLVTQEQSRKISKPAV
;
A
#
# COMPACT_ATOMS: atom_id res chain seq x y z
N MET A 1 0.38 -14.06 5.97
CA MET A 1 0.42 -13.28 4.70
C MET A 1 -0.63 -13.75 3.71
N GLU A 2 -0.87 -15.07 3.60
CA GLU A 2 -1.83 -15.69 2.67
C GLU A 2 -3.25 -15.09 2.73
N THR A 3 -3.76 -14.79 3.93
CA THR A 3 -5.12 -14.26 4.13
C THR A 3 -5.31 -12.85 3.56
N ARG A 4 -4.29 -11.98 3.57
CA ARG A 4 -4.40 -10.59 3.05
C ARG A 4 -4.42 -10.56 1.54
N ARG A 5 -3.49 -11.30 0.93
CA ARG A 5 -3.40 -11.45 -0.51
C ARG A 5 -4.69 -12.05 -1.05
N LEU A 6 -5.15 -13.16 -0.49
CA LEU A 6 -6.36 -13.83 -0.93
C LEU A 6 -7.60 -12.94 -0.84
N LEU A 7 -7.71 -12.11 0.21
CA LEU A 7 -8.85 -11.21 0.38
C LEU A 7 -8.89 -10.12 -0.69
N LEU A 8 -7.73 -9.54 -1.02
CA LEU A 8 -7.60 -8.53 -2.08
C LEU A 8 -7.77 -9.13 -3.48
N GLU A 9 -7.24 -10.32 -3.73
CA GLU A 9 -7.45 -11.04 -4.99
C GLU A 9 -8.93 -11.40 -5.21
N LYS A 10 -9.61 -11.84 -4.15
CA LYS A 10 -11.06 -12.12 -4.18
C LYS A 10 -11.91 -10.87 -4.45
N SER A 11 -11.42 -9.68 -4.09
CA SER A 11 -12.10 -8.43 -4.43
C SER A 11 -11.71 -7.88 -5.81
N GLY A 12 -10.99 -8.65 -6.62
CA GLY A 12 -10.63 -8.30 -7.99
C GLY A 12 -9.33 -7.51 -8.14
N HIS A 13 -8.53 -7.35 -7.08
CA HIS A 13 -7.22 -6.70 -7.18
C HIS A 13 -6.14 -7.69 -7.58
N THR A 14 -5.22 -7.28 -8.46
CA THR A 14 -3.96 -8.00 -8.66
C THR A 14 -2.98 -7.63 -7.55
N VAL A 15 -2.49 -8.64 -6.81
CA VAL A 15 -1.60 -8.41 -5.67
C VAL A 15 -0.19 -8.88 -6.01
N LEU A 16 0.77 -7.97 -5.96
CA LEU A 16 2.19 -8.26 -6.05
C LEU A 16 2.82 -8.19 -4.66
N THR A 17 3.42 -9.29 -4.22
CA THR A 17 4.09 -9.34 -2.91
C THR A 17 5.59 -9.07 -3.07
N ALA A 18 6.07 -7.99 -2.48
CA ALA A 18 7.48 -7.71 -2.36
C ALA A 18 7.94 -7.89 -0.91
N THR A 19 8.93 -8.76 -0.69
CA THR A 19 9.52 -9.03 0.63
C THR A 19 10.85 -8.31 0.85
N ASN A 20 11.44 -7.77 -0.22
CA ASN A 20 12.66 -6.98 -0.21
C ASN A 20 12.68 -6.00 -1.40
N GLU A 21 13.81 -5.32 -1.60
CA GLU A 21 13.96 -4.23 -2.57
C GLU A 21 13.88 -4.68 -4.03
N ASP A 22 14.47 -5.83 -4.39
CA ASP A 22 14.52 -6.26 -5.80
C ASP A 22 13.12 -6.59 -6.35
N PRO A 23 12.28 -7.41 -5.69
CA PRO A 23 10.90 -7.63 -6.13
C PRO A 23 10.05 -6.36 -6.13
N LEU A 24 10.30 -5.42 -5.22
CA LEU A 24 9.59 -4.14 -5.21
C LEU A 24 9.92 -3.33 -6.46
N LYS A 25 11.22 -3.21 -6.77
CA LYS A 25 11.71 -2.52 -7.96
C LYS A 25 11.15 -3.17 -9.23
N THR A 26 11.26 -4.50 -9.36
CA THR A 26 10.73 -5.23 -10.51
C THR A 26 9.21 -5.03 -10.66
N ALA A 27 8.45 -5.07 -9.56
CA ALA A 27 7.02 -4.81 -9.59
C ALA A 27 6.70 -3.41 -10.12
N CYS A 28 7.42 -2.39 -9.65
CA CYS A 28 7.27 -1.01 -10.08
C CYS A 28 7.69 -0.76 -11.54
N GLU A 29 8.71 -1.46 -12.04
CA GLU A 29 9.17 -1.32 -13.42
C GLU A 29 8.23 -2.00 -14.43
N GLN A 30 7.62 -3.12 -14.02
CA GLN A 30 6.79 -3.94 -14.90
C GLN A 30 5.30 -3.58 -14.84
N ASN A 31 4.87 -2.85 -13.81
CA ASN A 31 3.46 -2.59 -13.56
C ASN A 31 3.24 -1.16 -13.06
N VAL A 32 2.09 -0.58 -13.42
CA VAL A 32 1.59 0.61 -12.74
C VAL A 32 0.96 0.16 -11.44
N ILE A 33 1.54 0.58 -10.31
CA ILE A 33 1.04 0.25 -8.98
C ILE A 33 0.13 1.38 -8.51
N ASP A 34 -1.14 1.08 -8.29
CA ASP A 34 -2.11 2.06 -7.77
C ASP A 34 -1.92 2.27 -6.25
N VAL A 35 -1.72 1.17 -5.51
CA VAL A 35 -1.62 1.19 -4.05
C VAL A 35 -0.51 0.26 -3.56
N ALA A 36 0.40 0.80 -2.73
CA ALA A 36 1.41 0.06 -2.01
C ALA A 36 0.99 -0.12 -0.54
N VAL A 37 0.79 -1.37 -0.11
CA VAL A 37 0.39 -1.69 1.28
C VAL A 37 1.61 -2.09 2.10
N ILE A 38 1.92 -1.31 3.13
CA ILE A 38 3.05 -1.57 4.05
C ILE A 38 2.55 -2.28 5.30
N GLY A 39 3.07 -3.48 5.55
CA GLY A 39 2.57 -4.38 6.59
C GLY A 39 2.89 -3.95 8.03
N GLN A 40 2.01 -4.32 8.96
CA GLN A 40 2.09 -3.97 10.39
C GLN A 40 3.31 -4.56 11.12
N THR A 41 3.78 -5.74 10.72
CA THR A 41 4.81 -6.51 11.45
C THR A 41 6.24 -6.07 11.11
N MET A 42 6.39 -5.10 10.22
CA MET A 42 7.68 -4.57 9.81
C MET A 42 8.22 -3.62 10.88
N SER A 43 9.53 -3.70 11.15
CA SER A 43 10.18 -2.74 12.04
C SER A 43 10.08 -1.32 11.49
N VAL A 44 10.12 -0.32 12.38
CA VAL A 44 10.06 1.11 12.02
C VAL A 44 11.08 1.47 10.94
N ARG A 45 12.33 1.00 11.10
CA ARG A 45 13.41 1.23 10.13
C ARG A 45 13.08 0.65 8.76
N MET A 46 12.50 -0.55 8.72
CA MET A 46 12.14 -1.20 7.46
C MET A 46 10.96 -0.50 6.79
N LYS A 47 9.93 -0.10 7.56
CA LYS A 47 8.79 0.67 7.03
C LYS A 47 9.24 1.95 6.32
N ARG A 48 10.11 2.73 6.97
CA ARG A 48 10.65 3.98 6.37
C ARG A 48 11.47 3.71 5.11
N ARG A 49 12.29 2.66 5.11
CA ARG A 49 13.04 2.25 3.91
C ARG A 49 12.09 1.90 2.76
N VAL A 50 11.08 1.06 3.01
CA VAL A 50 10.11 0.66 1.99
C VAL A 50 9.33 1.85 1.46
N LEU A 51 8.88 2.76 2.33
CA LEU A 51 8.24 4.00 1.90
C LEU A 51 9.13 4.79 0.93
N SER A 52 10.41 4.98 1.28
CA SER A 52 11.36 5.67 0.39
C SER A 52 11.50 4.95 -0.96
N LEU A 53 11.60 3.62 -0.96
CA LEU A 53 11.72 2.85 -2.21
C LEU A 53 10.46 2.91 -3.06
N VAL A 54 9.28 2.86 -2.45
CA VAL A 54 7.99 3.04 -3.15
C VAL A 54 7.93 4.43 -3.79
N ARG A 55 8.30 5.49 -3.06
CA ARG A 55 8.31 6.85 -3.63
C ARG A 55 9.33 7.01 -4.77
N THR A 56 10.44 6.28 -4.72
CA THR A 56 11.46 6.30 -5.79
C THR A 56 11.01 5.53 -7.04
N TYR A 57 10.55 4.28 -6.88
CA TYR A 57 10.28 3.39 -8.03
C TYR A 57 8.83 3.42 -8.50
N CYS A 58 7.89 3.70 -7.60
CA CYS A 58 6.45 3.77 -7.84
C CYS A 58 5.90 5.14 -7.39
N PRO A 59 6.37 6.28 -7.93
CA PRO A 59 6.03 7.61 -7.40
C PRO A 59 4.53 7.94 -7.45
N ALA A 60 3.77 7.31 -8.35
CA ALA A 60 2.32 7.50 -8.47
C ALA A 60 1.50 6.65 -7.50
N ALA A 61 2.10 5.63 -6.88
CA ALA A 61 1.38 4.72 -5.99
C ALA A 61 0.96 5.42 -4.69
N GLN A 62 -0.28 5.22 -4.27
CA GLN A 62 -0.72 5.61 -2.94
C GLN A 62 -0.17 4.64 -1.90
N VAL A 63 0.36 5.16 -0.80
CA VAL A 63 0.91 4.34 0.28
C VAL A 63 -0.12 4.18 1.38
N LEU A 64 -0.50 2.93 1.65
CA LEU A 64 -1.33 2.54 2.78
C LEU A 64 -0.47 1.88 3.86
N GLU A 65 -0.35 2.52 5.03
CA GLU A 65 0.25 1.87 6.20
C GLU A 65 -0.79 1.07 6.97
N LEU A 66 -0.50 -0.23 7.18
CA LEU A 66 -1.18 -1.02 8.21
C LEU A 66 -0.44 -0.84 9.54
N TYR A 67 -1.20 -0.47 10.58
CA TYR A 67 -0.65 -0.24 11.91
C TYR A 67 -1.46 -0.96 12.99
N ALA A 68 -0.81 -1.34 14.09
CA ALA A 68 -1.47 -1.86 15.27
C ALA A 68 -1.74 -0.72 16.25
N SER A 69 -2.83 -0.78 17.01
CA SER A 69 -3.18 0.26 18.00
C SER A 69 -2.05 0.50 19.01
N SER A 70 -1.29 -0.54 19.35
CA SER A 70 -0.16 -0.48 20.28
C SER A 70 1.07 0.25 19.73
N THR A 71 1.29 0.22 18.41
CA THR A 71 2.44 0.86 17.76
C THR A 71 2.10 2.21 17.15
N GLY A 72 0.82 2.46 16.87
CA GLY A 72 0.36 3.69 16.23
C GLY A 72 0.88 3.84 14.80
N ARG A 73 0.62 5.02 14.21
CA ARG A 73 1.04 5.36 12.85
C ARG A 73 2.53 5.68 12.83
N ILE A 74 3.32 4.92 12.08
CA ILE A 74 4.78 5.10 12.02
C ILE A 74 5.17 5.96 10.81
N LEU A 75 4.45 5.83 9.70
CA LEU A 75 4.72 6.51 8.44
C LEU A 75 3.80 7.73 8.32
N GLN A 76 4.25 8.89 8.80
CA GLN A 76 3.47 10.13 8.72
C GLN A 76 3.27 10.61 7.27
N ASP A 77 4.15 10.20 6.35
CA ASP A 77 4.07 10.55 4.92
C ASP A 77 3.36 9.47 4.07
N ALA A 78 2.67 8.53 4.72
CA ALA A 78 1.75 7.63 4.01
C ALA A 78 0.51 8.41 3.55
N ASP A 79 -0.08 7.99 2.43
CA ASP A 79 -1.30 8.63 1.91
C ASP A 79 -2.54 8.23 2.71
N ALA A 80 -2.49 7.05 3.35
CA ALA A 80 -3.53 6.57 4.23
C ALA A 80 -3.00 5.59 5.29
N TRP A 81 -3.81 5.41 6.33
CA TRP A 81 -3.56 4.46 7.40
C TRP A 81 -4.79 3.60 7.63
N LEU A 82 -4.56 2.34 7.97
CA LEU A 82 -5.58 1.43 8.44
C LEU A 82 -5.11 0.74 9.71
N GLU A 83 -5.89 0.90 10.76
CA GLU A 83 -5.67 0.18 12.00
C GLU A 83 -6.07 -1.27 11.82
N VAL A 84 -5.20 -2.18 12.22
CA VAL A 84 -5.38 -3.61 12.06
C VAL A 84 -5.09 -4.31 13.39
N PRO A 85 -6.12 -4.84 14.07
CA PRO A 85 -5.93 -5.59 15.30
C PRO A 85 -5.41 -6.98 14.97
N ALA A 86 -4.08 -7.17 14.92
CA ALA A 86 -3.32 -8.42 14.72
C ALA A 86 -3.65 -9.28 13.48
N ASP A 87 -4.93 -9.53 13.17
CA ASP A 87 -5.47 -10.28 12.04
C ASP A 87 -5.58 -9.46 10.74
N VAL A 88 -6.32 -9.95 9.74
CA VAL A 88 -6.66 -9.20 8.53
C VAL A 88 -8.04 -8.60 8.72
N PRO A 89 -8.21 -7.27 8.67
CA PRO A 89 -9.54 -6.71 8.80
C PRO A 89 -10.29 -6.94 7.50
N ALA A 90 -11.55 -7.36 7.60
CA ALA A 90 -12.45 -7.53 6.45
C ALA A 90 -12.60 -6.23 5.63
N THR A 91 -12.28 -5.08 6.22
CA THR A 91 -12.33 -3.75 5.61
C THR A 91 -11.09 -3.38 4.78
N LEU A 92 -10.04 -4.22 4.76
CA LEU A 92 -8.84 -3.96 3.96
C LEU A 92 -9.15 -3.77 2.46
N PRO A 93 -9.97 -4.60 1.80
CA PRO A 93 -10.33 -4.42 0.39
C PRO A 93 -11.08 -3.11 0.14
N GLU A 94 -12.03 -2.76 1.01
CA GLU A 94 -12.81 -1.53 0.89
C GLU A 94 -11.88 -0.30 0.97
N LYS A 95 -10.90 -0.34 1.88
CA LYS A 95 -9.93 0.74 2.01
C LYS A 95 -9.05 0.85 0.77
N VAL A 96 -8.55 -0.26 0.24
CA VAL A 96 -7.75 -0.27 -1.00
C VAL A 96 -8.58 0.23 -2.18
N ALA A 97 -9.82 -0.23 -2.35
CA ALA A 97 -10.71 0.25 -3.40
C ALA A 97 -10.95 1.77 -3.30
N SER A 98 -11.18 2.29 -2.10
CA SER A 98 -11.38 3.74 -1.90
C SER A 98 -10.15 4.57 -2.33
N LEU A 99 -8.94 4.04 -2.10
CA LEU A 99 -7.69 4.70 -2.49
C LEU A 99 -7.53 4.73 -4.01
N VAL A 100 -7.78 3.60 -4.68
CA VAL A 100 -7.78 3.53 -6.14
C VAL A 100 -8.77 4.53 -6.75
N THR A 101 -10.00 4.61 -6.23
CA THR A 101 -11.00 5.57 -6.74
C THR A 101 -10.62 7.03 -6.48
N GLN A 102 -10.01 7.33 -5.33
CA GLN A 102 -9.52 8.69 -5.02
C GLN A 102 -8.36 9.11 -5.94
N GLU A 103 -7.46 8.17 -6.24
CA GLU A 103 -6.33 8.36 -7.13
C GLU A 103 -6.80 8.64 -8.58
N GLN A 104 -7.76 7.85 -9.08
CA GLN A 104 -8.38 8.08 -10.39
C GLN A 104 -9.12 9.42 -10.47
N SER A 105 -9.85 9.80 -9.42
CA SER A 105 -10.54 11.10 -9.37
C SER A 105 -9.54 12.26 -9.41
N ARG A 106 -8.39 12.13 -8.72
CA ARG A 106 -7.30 13.12 -8.79
C ARG A 106 -6.69 13.22 -10.18
N LYS A 107 -6.48 12.10 -10.86
CA LYS A 107 -5.98 12.06 -12.26
C LYS A 107 -6.94 12.77 -13.22
N ILE A 108 -8.25 12.65 -13.04
CA ILE A 108 -9.27 13.31 -13.89
C ILE A 108 -9.34 14.82 -13.61
N SER A 109 -9.14 15.23 -12.35
CA SER A 109 -9.24 16.64 -11.94
C SER A 109 -7.99 17.50 -12.19
N LYS A 110 -6.84 16.91 -12.52
CA LYS A 110 -5.66 17.67 -12.97
C LYS A 110 -5.76 17.92 -14.47
N PRO A 111 -5.91 19.17 -14.95
CA PRO A 111 -5.69 19.44 -16.36
C PRO A 111 -4.21 19.16 -16.64
N ALA A 112 -3.94 18.42 -17.71
CA ALA A 112 -2.59 18.34 -18.26
C ALA A 112 -2.13 19.77 -18.56
N VAL A 113 -1.12 20.24 -17.82
CA VAL A 113 -0.42 21.50 -18.08
C VAL A 113 0.64 21.23 -19.14
#